data_AF-A0A4U9CUP2-F1
#
_entry.id   AF-A0A4U9CUP2-F1
#
_cell.length_a   1.000
_cell.length_b   1.000
_cell.length_c   1.000
_cell.angle_alpha   90.00
_cell.angle_beta   90.00
_cell.angle_gamma   90.00
#
_symmetry.space_group_name_H-M   'P 1'
#
loop_
_entity.id
_entity.type
_entity.pdbx_description
1 polymer ?
#
loop_
_entity_poly.entity_id
_entity_poly.type
_entity_poly.pdbx_seq_one_letter_code
_entity_poly.pdbx_strand_id
1 'polypeptide(L)'
;MQTGVGRTGELYAYMHYGVTPDVLSTAKALGGGFPIGALLASEECASVMTVGTHGTTYGGNPLACAVAGEVLSIINTPAVLNGVKQRHQWFSERLEAINARYGLFKETPRPRAADWLRAEG
;
A
#
# COMPACT_ATOMS: atom_id res chain seq x y z
N MET A 1 3.73 1.45 -7.05
CA MET A 1 2.54 1.34 -6.18
C MET A 1 2.14 -0.09 -5.91
N GLN A 2 2.37 -0.62 -4.71
CA GLN A 2 1.98 -2.00 -4.35
C GLN A 2 1.65 -2.11 -2.86
N THR A 3 2.36 -1.35 -2.03
CA THR A 3 2.33 -1.40 -0.57
C THR A 3 1.40 -0.34 0.07
N GLY A 4 0.57 0.32 -0.73
CA GLY A 4 -0.42 1.28 -0.26
C GLY A 4 -1.81 0.68 -0.18
N VAL A 5 -2.77 1.49 0.28
CA VAL A 5 -4.20 1.16 0.40
C VAL A 5 -4.40 -0.14 1.19
N GLY A 6 -3.86 -0.18 2.42
CA GLY A 6 -4.13 -1.22 3.41
C GLY A 6 -3.39 -2.55 3.21
N ARG A 7 -2.58 -2.69 2.15
CA ARG A 7 -1.92 -3.97 1.79
C ARG A 7 -1.09 -4.58 2.92
N THR A 8 -0.46 -3.76 3.76
CA THR A 8 0.45 -4.20 4.82
C THR A 8 -0.17 -4.11 6.22
N GLY A 9 -1.49 -3.87 6.30
CA GLY A 9 -2.17 -3.62 7.57
C GLY A 9 -2.05 -2.18 8.09
N GLU A 10 -1.31 -1.32 7.41
CA GLU A 10 -1.43 0.14 7.54
C GLU A 10 -1.94 0.70 6.22
N LEU A 11 -2.53 1.91 6.25
CA LEU A 11 -3.06 2.52 5.04
C LEU A 11 -1.97 2.70 3.98
N TYR A 12 -0.76 3.12 4.39
CA TYR A 12 0.42 3.15 3.54
C TYR A 12 1.63 2.61 4.29
N ALA A 13 2.51 1.88 3.59
CA ALA A 13 3.63 1.22 4.23
C ALA A 13 4.62 2.14 4.97
N TYR A 14 4.75 3.41 4.56
CA TYR A 14 5.62 4.36 5.28
C TYR A 14 5.23 4.53 6.75
N MET A 15 3.94 4.32 7.09
CA MET A 15 3.41 4.48 8.45
C MET A 15 4.01 3.48 9.44
N HIS A 16 4.52 2.35 8.96
CA HIS A 16 5.27 1.39 9.78
C HIS A 16 6.63 1.91 10.24
N TYR A 17 7.17 2.94 9.57
CA TYR A 17 8.56 3.35 9.70
C TYR A 17 8.75 4.70 10.38
N GLY A 18 7.67 5.36 10.83
CA GLY A 18 7.74 6.64 11.52
C GLY A 18 8.33 7.79 10.69
N VAL A 19 8.41 7.62 9.37
CA VAL A 19 8.80 8.68 8.41
C VAL A 19 7.56 9.28 7.78
N THR A 20 7.62 10.51 7.29
CA THR A 20 6.56 11.10 6.47
C THR A 20 7.16 11.52 5.13
N PRO A 21 6.70 10.97 3.99
CA PRO A 21 7.28 11.29 2.70
C PRO A 21 6.81 12.64 2.19
N ASP A 22 7.71 13.40 1.57
CA ASP A 22 7.36 14.63 0.85
C ASP A 22 6.57 14.36 -0.43
N VAL A 23 6.76 13.20 -1.05
CA VAL A 23 6.00 12.76 -2.23
C VAL A 23 5.60 11.29 -2.07
N LEU A 24 4.31 11.02 -2.25
CA LEU A 24 3.74 9.68 -2.24
C LEU A 24 2.91 9.45 -3.50
N SER A 25 3.33 8.51 -4.33
CA SER A 25 2.46 7.99 -5.40
C SER A 25 1.45 7.00 -4.80
N THR A 26 0.29 6.81 -5.44
CA THR A 26 -0.70 5.78 -5.10
C THR A 26 -1.55 5.38 -6.32
N ALA A 27 -1.93 4.11 -6.45
CA ALA A 27 -2.68 3.56 -7.58
C ALA A 27 -3.15 2.12 -7.23
N LYS A 28 -3.28 1.23 -8.22
CA LYS A 28 -3.63 -0.20 -8.04
C LYS A 28 -4.89 -0.38 -7.20
N ALA A 29 -4.73 -0.83 -5.95
CA ALA A 29 -5.82 -1.08 -5.02
C ALA A 29 -6.68 0.16 -4.80
N LEU A 30 -6.13 1.37 -4.96
CA LEU A 30 -6.89 2.64 -4.90
C LEU A 30 -8.14 2.63 -5.78
N GLY A 31 -8.06 2.01 -6.97
CA GLY A 31 -9.18 1.98 -7.90
C GLY A 31 -10.14 0.81 -7.73
N GLY A 32 -9.83 -0.15 -6.85
CA GLY A 32 -10.66 -1.36 -6.71
C GLY A 32 -10.84 -2.14 -8.03
N GLY A 33 -9.93 -1.98 -8.99
CA GLY A 33 -10.05 -2.52 -10.36
C GLY A 33 -10.36 -1.47 -11.44
N PHE A 34 -10.84 -0.28 -11.08
CA PHE A 34 -11.01 0.84 -11.99
C PHE A 34 -9.70 1.64 -12.16
N PRO A 35 -9.38 2.16 -13.37
CA PRO A 35 -8.14 2.92 -13.57
C PRO A 35 -8.11 4.25 -12.78
N ILE A 36 -7.24 4.34 -11.79
CA ILE A 36 -6.88 5.59 -11.11
C ILE A 36 -5.48 5.51 -10.49
N GLY A 37 -4.78 6.63 -10.55
CA GLY A 37 -3.58 6.89 -9.77
C GLY A 37 -3.61 8.32 -9.23
N ALA A 38 -2.89 8.55 -8.13
CA ALA A 38 -2.71 9.86 -7.54
C ALA A 38 -1.25 10.03 -7.11
N LEU A 39 -0.81 11.29 -7.04
CA LEU A 39 0.44 11.70 -6.43
C LEU A 39 0.09 12.73 -5.37
N LEU A 40 0.44 12.43 -4.13
CA LEU A 40 0.35 13.34 -3.00
C LEU A 40 1.73 13.95 -2.81
N ALA A 41 1.78 15.25 -2.52
CA ALA A 41 3.00 15.96 -2.23
C ALA A 41 2.79 16.87 -1.03
N SER A 42 3.85 17.10 -0.25
CA SER A 42 3.90 18.18 0.73
C SER A 42 3.70 19.52 0.03
N GLU A 43 3.26 20.54 0.78
CA GLU A 43 3.02 21.87 0.20
C GLU A 43 4.28 22.45 -0.45
N GLU A 44 5.44 22.27 0.19
CA GLU A 44 6.73 22.67 -0.35
C GLU A 44 7.01 22.01 -1.71
N CYS A 45 6.85 20.69 -1.80
CA CYS A 45 7.05 19.96 -3.06
C CYS A 45 5.96 20.24 -4.10
N ALA A 46 4.73 20.51 -3.68
CA ALA A 46 3.63 20.85 -4.56
C ALA A 46 3.78 22.25 -5.21
N SER A 47 4.57 23.14 -4.61
CA SER A 47 4.74 24.52 -5.07
C SER A 47 5.24 24.66 -6.52
N VAL A 48 5.96 23.65 -7.04
CA VAL A 48 6.45 23.61 -8.42
C VAL A 48 5.38 23.20 -9.43
N MET A 49 4.25 22.65 -8.97
CA MET A 49 3.14 22.19 -9.80
C MET A 49 2.20 23.35 -10.13
N THR A 50 2.68 24.27 -10.95
CA THR A 50 1.90 25.42 -11.43
C THR A 50 0.96 25.05 -12.58
N VAL A 51 0.04 25.96 -12.91
CA VAL A 51 -0.93 25.77 -14.01
C VAL A 51 -0.18 25.48 -15.32
N GLY A 52 -0.53 24.36 -15.95
CA GLY A 52 0.07 23.91 -17.21
C GLY A 52 1.30 22.99 -17.08
N THR A 53 1.86 22.84 -15.87
CA THR A 53 3.04 21.97 -15.63
C THR A 53 2.74 20.49 -15.83
N HIS A 54 1.54 20.06 -15.45
CA HIS A 54 1.06 18.70 -15.62
C HIS A 54 -0.43 18.70 -15.95
N GLY A 55 -0.83 17.82 -16.85
CA GLY A 55 -2.22 17.71 -17.28
C GLY A 55 -2.52 16.31 -17.77
N THR A 56 -3.78 15.93 -17.72
CA THR A 56 -4.26 14.62 -18.15
C THR A 56 -5.70 14.74 -18.56
N THR A 57 -6.07 14.08 -19.66
CA THR A 57 -7.43 14.10 -20.19
C THR A 57 -8.43 13.43 -19.25
N TYR A 58 -8.00 12.38 -18.55
CA TYR A 58 -8.88 11.55 -17.70
C TYR A 58 -8.57 11.67 -16.20
N GLY A 59 -7.52 12.38 -15.81
CA GLY A 59 -7.19 12.52 -14.39
C GLY A 59 -8.23 13.33 -13.64
N GLY A 60 -8.51 12.91 -12.40
CA GLY A 60 -9.52 13.55 -11.56
C GLY A 60 -10.96 13.37 -12.05
N ASN A 61 -11.23 12.47 -13.01
CA ASN A 61 -12.59 12.26 -13.48
C ASN A 61 -13.52 11.81 -12.33
N PRO A 62 -14.78 12.29 -12.26
CA PRO A 62 -15.66 12.06 -11.12
C PRO A 62 -15.92 10.58 -10.80
N LEU A 63 -16.01 9.72 -11.81
CA LEU A 63 -16.24 8.29 -11.61
C LEU A 63 -15.06 7.62 -10.90
N ALA A 64 -13.84 7.85 -11.39
CA ALA A 64 -12.63 7.33 -10.75
C ALA A 64 -12.51 7.82 -9.30
N CYS A 65 -12.78 9.11 -9.06
CA CYS A 65 -12.74 9.70 -7.73
C CYS A 65 -13.79 9.10 -6.79
N ALA A 66 -15.03 8.87 -7.26
CA ALA A 66 -16.09 8.24 -6.48
C ALA A 66 -15.73 6.80 -6.10
N VAL A 67 -15.24 6.01 -7.06
CA VAL A 67 -14.78 4.63 -6.81
C VAL A 67 -13.63 4.63 -5.80
N ALA A 68 -12.62 5.48 -5.97
CA ALA A 68 -11.50 5.55 -5.06
C ALA A 68 -11.90 5.99 -3.64
N GLY A 69 -12.85 6.92 -3.53
CA GLY A 69 -13.43 7.35 -2.27
C GLY A 69 -14.07 6.19 -1.51
N GLU A 70 -14.87 5.38 -2.21
CA GLU A 70 -15.53 4.21 -1.60
C GLU A 70 -14.55 3.08 -1.26
N VAL A 71 -13.57 2.83 -2.11
CA VAL A 71 -12.49 1.88 -1.81
C VAL A 71 -11.76 2.27 -0.52
N LEU A 72 -11.44 3.56 -0.37
CA LEU A 72 -10.77 4.06 0.83
C LEU A 72 -11.68 4.03 2.06
N SER A 73 -12.98 4.33 1.92
CA SER A 73 -13.95 4.28 3.04
C SER A 73 -14.05 2.87 3.63
N ILE A 74 -14.03 1.84 2.77
CA ILE A 74 -14.05 0.43 3.18
C ILE A 74 -12.71 0.02 3.81
N ILE A 75 -11.60 0.32 3.14
CA ILE A 75 -10.28 -0.21 3.52
C ILE A 75 -9.69 0.49 4.73
N ASN A 76 -9.84 1.82 4.84
CA ASN A 76 -9.22 2.63 5.90
C ASN A 76 -10.01 2.55 7.22
N THR A 77 -10.29 1.32 7.66
CA THR A 77 -11.00 1.05 8.90
C THR A 77 -10.14 0.15 9.79
N PRO A 78 -10.18 0.31 11.13
CA PRO A 78 -9.45 -0.57 12.04
C PRO A 78 -9.80 -2.05 11.84
N ALA A 79 -11.06 -2.36 11.53
CA ALA A 79 -11.52 -3.73 11.31
C ALA A 79 -10.80 -4.39 10.10
N VAL A 80 -10.73 -3.69 8.96
CA VAL A 80 -10.06 -4.23 7.76
C VAL A 80 -8.55 -4.29 7.97
N LEU A 81 -7.94 -3.21 8.45
CA LEU A 81 -6.49 -3.11 8.63
C LEU A 81 -5.96 -4.13 9.65
N ASN A 82 -6.61 -4.27 10.81
CA ASN A 82 -6.25 -5.30 11.79
C ASN A 82 -6.52 -6.71 11.25
N GLY A 83 -7.58 -6.89 10.46
CA GLY A 83 -7.85 -8.15 9.79
C GLY A 83 -6.75 -8.55 8.81
N VAL A 84 -6.07 -7.61 8.16
CA VAL A 84 -4.90 -7.89 7.31
C VAL A 84 -3.74 -8.40 8.18
N LYS A 85 -3.44 -7.72 9.29
CA LYS A 85 -2.38 -8.12 10.23
C LYS A 85 -2.63 -9.53 10.80
N GLN A 86 -3.86 -9.81 11.21
CA GLN A 86 -4.24 -11.11 11.76
C GLN A 86 -4.09 -12.24 10.73
N ARG A 87 -4.58 -12.05 9.50
CA ARG A 87 -4.44 -13.07 8.45
C ARG A 87 -2.99 -13.29 8.05
N HIS A 88 -2.18 -12.23 8.04
CA HIS A 88 -0.74 -12.36 7.86
C HIS A 88 -0.11 -13.28 8.90
N GLN A 89 -0.41 -13.06 10.19
CA GLN A 89 0.08 -13.91 11.27
C GLN A 89 -0.32 -15.37 11.07
N TRP A 90 -1.59 -15.65 10.76
CA TRP A 90 -2.04 -17.01 10.49
C TRP A 90 -1.28 -17.66 9.33
N PHE A 91 -1.07 -16.93 8.23
CA PHE A 91 -0.33 -17.48 7.09
C PHE A 91 1.12 -17.79 7.46
N SER A 92 1.79 -16.88 8.17
CA SER A 92 3.18 -17.07 8.60
C SER A 92 3.33 -18.28 9.52
N GLU A 93 2.54 -18.36 10.59
CA GLU A 93 2.60 -19.47 11.55
C GLU A 93 2.35 -20.83 10.90
N ARG A 94 1.35 -20.90 10.00
CA ARG A 94 1.00 -22.17 9.33
C ARG A 94 2.02 -22.56 8.28
N LEU A 95 2.60 -21.61 7.57
CA LEU A 95 3.66 -21.89 6.60
C LEU A 95 4.94 -22.35 7.29
N GLU A 96 5.27 -21.76 8.44
CA GLU A 96 6.39 -22.20 9.28
C GLU A 96 6.17 -23.61 9.83
N ALA A 97 4.96 -23.93 10.31
CA ALA A 97 4.64 -25.28 10.78
C ALA A 97 4.78 -26.34 9.68
N ILE A 98 4.36 -26.03 8.45
CA ILE A 98 4.56 -26.90 7.28
C ILE A 98 6.07 -27.06 7.02
N ASN A 99 6.83 -25.98 7.04
CA ASN A 99 8.26 -26.02 6.79
C ASN A 99 9.01 -26.83 7.85
N ALA A 100 8.65 -26.68 9.13
CA ALA A 100 9.23 -27.44 10.23
C ALA A 100 8.99 -28.95 10.10
N ARG A 101 7.85 -29.36 9.53
CA ARG A 101 7.51 -30.78 9.31
C ARG A 101 8.25 -31.41 8.14
N TYR A 102 8.43 -30.65 7.06
CA TYR A 102 8.83 -31.22 5.77
C TYR A 102 10.17 -30.69 5.23
N GLY A 103 10.76 -29.65 5.84
CA GLY A 103 12.03 -29.06 5.41
C GLY A 103 12.00 -28.53 3.97
N LEU A 104 10.86 -27.99 3.52
CA LEU A 104 10.63 -27.61 2.11
C LEU A 104 11.36 -26.33 1.69
N PHE A 105 11.57 -25.41 2.64
CA PHE A 105 12.12 -24.09 2.38
C PHE A 105 13.35 -23.84 3.26
N LYS A 106 14.41 -23.29 2.65
CA LYS A 106 15.58 -22.79 3.38
C LYS A 106 15.22 -21.64 4.32
N GLU A 107 14.32 -20.77 3.87
CA GLU A 107 13.67 -19.74 4.67
C GLU A 107 12.19 -19.72 4.29
N THR A 108 11.31 -19.68 5.29
CA THR A 108 9.87 -19.56 5.05
C THR A 108 9.57 -18.23 4.35
N PRO A 109 8.91 -18.22 3.18
CA PRO A 109 8.58 -16.98 2.48
C PRO A 109 7.79 -16.04 3.38
N ARG A 110 8.40 -14.92 3.75
CA ARG A 110 7.68 -13.83 4.43
C ARG A 110 7.00 -12.96 3.37
N PRO A 111 5.77 -12.48 3.62
CA PRO A 111 5.18 -11.49 2.74
C PRO A 111 6.08 -10.26 2.77
N ARG A 112 6.68 -10.00 1.60
CA ARG A 112 7.78 -9.07 1.30
C ARG A 112 7.41 -7.60 1.53
N ALA A 113 6.81 -7.22 2.65
CA ALA A 113 6.66 -5.82 3.05
C ALA A 113 7.80 -5.37 3.97
N ALA A 114 8.31 -6.28 4.82
CA ALA A 114 9.36 -6.01 5.79
C ALA A 114 10.80 -6.22 5.25
N ASP A 115 10.98 -7.03 4.20
CA ASP A 115 12.32 -7.43 3.72
C ASP A 115 13.04 -6.36 2.87
N TRP A 116 12.32 -5.34 2.37
CA TRP A 116 12.93 -4.26 1.57
C TRP A 116 13.93 -3.39 2.34
N LEU A 117 13.93 -3.46 3.67
CA LEU A 117 14.82 -2.65 4.52
C LEU A 117 16.07 -3.38 5.01
N ARG A 118 16.24 -4.67 4.67
CA ARG A 118 17.42 -5.45 5.08
C ARG A 118 18.33 -5.83 3.91
N ALA A 119 18.11 -5.25 2.73
CA ALA A 119 18.90 -5.55 1.53
C ALA A 119 20.12 -4.63 1.33
N GLU A 120 20.40 -3.67 2.21
CA GLU A 120 21.55 -2.76 2.09
C GLU A 120 22.23 -2.48 3.44
N GLY A 121 22.80 -3.52 4.06
CA GLY A 121 23.65 -3.42 5.25
C GLY A 121 24.61 -4.58 5.37
#